data_AF-A0A2V8U6A4-F1
#
_entry.id   AF-A0A2V8U6A4-F1
#
_cell.length_a   1.000
_cell.length_b   1.000
_cell.length_c   1.000
_cell.angle_alpha   90.00
_cell.angle_beta   90.00
_cell.angle_gamma   90.00
#
_symmetry.space_group_name_H-M   'P 1'
#
loop_
_entity.id
_entity.type
_entity.pdbx_description
1 polymer ?
#
loop_
_entity_poly.entity_id
_entity_poly.type
_entity_poly.pdbx_seq_one_letter_code
_entity_poly.pdbx_strand_id
1 'polypeptide(L)' 'MFRSIGLPELLVILLVAVLLFGGKKIPEVAKGLGEGIRNFKNSLKGEEPPHDEKKQA' A
#
# COMPACT_ATOMS: atom_id res chain seq x y z
N MET A 1 19.94 -2.98 -25.58
CA MET A 1 18.88 -1.96 -25.75
C MET A 1 17.74 -2.04 -24.73
N PHE A 2 17.59 -3.11 -23.93
CA PHE A 2 16.53 -3.23 -22.89
C PHE A 2 17.08 -3.66 -21.53
N ARG A 3 18.28 -3.17 -21.17
CA ARG A 3 18.93 -3.62 -19.93
C ARG A 3 18.42 -2.73 -18.81
N SER A 4 17.44 -3.25 -18.08
CA SER A 4 16.78 -2.66 -16.91
C SER A 4 15.68 -1.69 -17.31
N ILE A 5 14.41 -2.08 -17.13
CA ILE A 5 13.35 -1.11 -16.86
C ILE A 5 13.83 -0.35 -15.62
N GLY A 6 14.38 0.83 -15.85
CA GLY A 6 14.96 1.63 -14.79
C GLY A 6 13.87 2.35 -14.02
N LEU A 7 14.30 3.03 -12.96
CA LEU A 7 13.46 4.04 -12.30
C LEU A 7 12.79 5.03 -13.27
N PRO A 8 13.41 5.47 -14.39
CA PRO A 8 12.78 6.39 -15.33
C PRO A 8 11.53 5.82 -16.00
N GLU A 9 11.58 4.61 -16.55
CA GLU A 9 10.42 3.98 -17.19
C GLU A 9 9.28 3.73 -16.19
N LEU A 10 9.61 3.30 -14.97
CA LEU A 10 8.60 3.13 -13.91
C LEU A 10 7.91 4.45 -13.58
N LEU A 11 8.65 5.56 -13.53
CA LEU A 11 8.12 6.90 -13.29
C LEU A 11 7.16 7.33 -14.41
N VAL A 12 7.50 7.05 -15.68
CA VAL A 12 6.63 7.35 -16.83
C VAL A 12 5.34 6.53 -16.76
N ILE A 13 5.42 5.24 -16.46
CA ILE A 13 4.23 4.38 -16.28
C ILE A 13 3.36 4.89 -15.14
N LEU A 14 3.98 5.26 -14.01
CA LEU A 14 3.28 5.78 -12.84
C LEU A 14 2.60 7.12 -13.15
N LEU A 15 3.25 8.00 -13.92
CA LEU A 15 2.67 9.25 -14.38
C LEU A 15 1.43 9.01 -15.26
N VAL A 16 1.52 8.09 -16.22
CA VAL A 16 0.38 7.73 -17.08
C VAL A 16 -0.75 7.12 -16.25
N ALA A 17 -0.44 6.22 -15.32
CA ALA A 17 -1.43 5.65 -14.41
C ALA A 17 -2.13 6.74 -13.56
N VAL A 18 -1.38 7.72 -13.06
CA VAL A 18 -1.92 8.87 -12.33
C VAL A 18 -2.82 9.75 -13.21
N LEU A 19 -2.52 9.90 -14.50
CA LEU A 19 -3.39 10.64 -15.43
C LEU A 19 -4.69 9.90 -15.73
N LEU A 20 -4.64 8.57 -15.87
CA LEU A 20 -5.82 7.74 -16.15
C LEU A 20 -6.74 7.58 -14.94
N PHE A 21 -6.17 7.28 -13.78
CA PHE A 21 -6.94 7.04 -12.55
C PHE A 21 -7.16 8.33 -11.73
N GLY A 22 -6.35 9.37 -11.96
CA GLY A 22 -6.31 10.58 -11.15
C GLY A 22 -5.46 10.38 -9.89
N GLY A 23 -4.62 11.38 -9.55
CA GLY A 23 -3.74 11.32 -8.37
C GLY A 23 -4.47 11.12 -7.03
N LYS A 24 -5.78 11.38 -6.99
CA LYS A 24 -6.63 11.16 -5.80
C LYS A 24 -7.10 9.72 -5.64
N LYS A 25 -7.17 8.92 -6.71
CA LYS A 25 -7.68 7.53 -6.62
C LYS A 25 -6.64 6.51 -6.21
N ILE A 26 -5.36 6.77 -6.49
CA ILE A 26 -4.27 5.91 -6.01
C ILE A 26 -4.24 5.81 -4.46
N PRO A 27 -4.27 6.91 -3.68
CA PRO A 27 -4.31 6.81 -2.23
C PRO A 27 -5.63 6.23 -1.69
N GLU A 28 -6.75 6.44 -2.38
CA GLU A 28 -8.06 5.85 -2.03
C GLU A 28 -8.03 4.31 -2.17
N VAL A 29 -7.51 3.81 -3.29
CA VAL A 29 -7.32 2.37 -3.54
C VAL A 29 -6.29 1.79 -2.58
N ALA A 30 -5.17 2.47 -2.35
CA ALA A 30 -4.13 2.01 -1.42
C ALA A 30 -4.65 1.92 0.02
N LYS A 31 -5.49 2.87 0.47
CA LYS A 31 -6.15 2.80 1.79
C LYS A 31 -7.08 1.60 1.88
N GLY A 32 -7.97 1.40 0.90
CA GLY A 32 -8.89 0.26 0.89
C GLY A 32 -8.18 -1.09 0.86
N LEU A 33 -7.14 -1.22 0.03
CA LEU A 33 -6.31 -2.43 -0.02
C LEU A 33 -5.53 -2.63 1.28
N GLY A 34 -4.98 -1.56 1.86
CA GLY A 34 -4.23 -1.61 3.12
C GLY A 34 -5.09 -2.07 4.30
N GLU A 35 -6.31 -1.55 4.41
CA GLU A 35 -7.27 -2.00 5.42
C GLU A 35 -7.69 -3.44 5.20
N GLY A 36 -7.95 -3.84 3.94
CA GLY A 36 -8.26 -5.23 3.60
C GLY A 36 -7.14 -6.20 3.96
N ILE A 37 -5.89 -5.88 3.61
CA ILE A 37 -4.71 -6.66 3.96
C ILE A 37 -4.51 -6.70 5.48
N ARG A 38 -4.72 -5.58 6.18
CA ARG A 38 -4.59 -5.52 7.65
C ARG A 38 -5.61 -6.43 8.32
N ASN A 39 -6.88 -6.35 7.91
CA ASN A 39 -7.94 -7.19 8.45
C ASN A 39 -7.72 -8.66 8.10
N PHE A 40 -7.31 -8.97 6.86
CA PHE A 40 -6.96 -10.32 6.44
C PHE A 40 -5.82 -10.89 7.29
N LYS A 41 -4.76 -10.12 7.50
CA LYS A 41 -3.63 -10.52 8.35
C LYS A 41 -4.05 -10.72 9.81
N ASN A 42 -4.93 -9.87 10.35
CA ASN A 42 -5.44 -9.99 11.72
C ASN A 42 -6.31 -11.25 11.89
N SER A 43 -7.16 -11.56 10.91
CA SER A 43 -7.97 -12.78 10.91
C SER A 43 -7.13 -14.05 10.75
N LEU A 44 -6.07 -14.00 9.93
CA LEU A 44 -5.13 -15.12 9.79
C LEU A 44 -4.24 -15.32 11.01
N LYS A 45 -3.93 -14.26 11.77
CA LYS A 45 -3.10 -14.33 12.97
C LYS A 45 -3.83 -14.90 14.19
N GLY A 46 -5.16 -15.07 14.13
CA GLY A 46 -5.95 -15.66 15.21
C GLY A 46 -5.77 -14.93 16.54
N GLU A 47 -6.50 -13.83 16.73
CA GLU A 47 -6.77 -13.20 18.02
C GLU A 47 -5.61 -13.23 19.04
N GLU A 48 -4.45 -12.67 18.66
CA GLU A 48 -3.51 -12.18 19.67
C GLU A 48 -3.98 -10.77 20.06
N PRO A 49 -4.54 -10.55 21.27
CA PRO A 49 -4.83 -9.21 21.75
C PRO A 49 -3.53 -8.39 21.69
N PRO A 50 -3.58 -7.10 21.29
CA PRO A 50 -2.39 -6.28 21.23
C PRO A 50 -1.78 -6.22 22.62
N HIS A 51 -0.62 -6.85 22.78
CA HIS A 51 0.29 -6.57 23.89
C HIS A 51 0.94 -5.22 23.60
N ASP A 52 0.15 -4.15 23.68
CA ASP A 52 0.65 -2.80 23.90
C ASP A 52 0.86 -2.66 25.41
N GLU A 53 1.99 -3.19 25.88
CA GLU A 53 2.54 -2.82 27.17
C GLU A 53 2.89 -1.33 27.15
N LYS A 54 2.04 -0.56 27.83
CA LYS A 54 2.33 0.67 28.57
C LYS A 54 3.54 1.48 28.06
N LYS A 55 3.22 2.60 27.41
CA LYS A 55 3.98 3.84 27.65
C LYS A 55 3.05 5.02 27.92
N GLN A 56 2.38 4.92 29.06
CA GLN A 56 1.96 6.06 29.88
C GLN A 56 2.69 5.93 31.22
N ALA A 57 3.72 6.76 31.40
CA ALA A 57 4.25 7.34 32.65
C ALA A 57 5.57 8.06 32.31
#